data_AF-A0A5J6Z8C9-F1
#
_entry.id   AF-A0A5J6Z8C9-F1
#
_cell.length_a   1.000
_cell.length_b   1.000
_cell.length_c   1.000
_cell.angle_alpha   90.00
_cell.angle_beta   90.00
_cell.angle_gamma   90.00
#
_symmetry.space_group_name_H-M   'P 1'
#
loop_
_entity.id
_entity.type
_entity.pdbx_description
1 polymer ?
#
loop_
_entity_poly.entity_id
_entity_poly.type
_entity_poly.pdbx_seq_one_letter_code
_entity_poly.pdbx_strand_id
1 'polypeptide(L)'
;MSPKKKPTQPIFNRVRVLRAERDMSRAQLATLIGVNPQTVGALERGDHSPSLDLAFRLCEVFQLPVEAVFSREEFLPMSQEMYPRTTPTKEETP
;
A
#
# COMPACT_ATOMS: atom_id res chain seq x y z
N MET A 1 -1.88 -32.09 1.36
CA MET A 1 -1.68 -30.68 0.98
C MET A 1 -1.31 -29.90 2.22
N SER A 2 -0.09 -29.38 2.30
CA SER A 2 0.36 -28.64 3.47
C SER A 2 -0.39 -27.31 3.58
N PRO A 3 -0.92 -26.94 4.76
CA PRO A 3 -1.59 -25.66 4.93
C PRO A 3 -0.55 -24.54 4.76
N LYS A 4 -0.77 -23.65 3.78
CA LYS A 4 0.08 -22.47 3.59
C LYS A 4 -0.01 -21.61 4.84
N LYS A 5 1.10 -21.50 5.57
CA LYS A 5 1.28 -20.64 6.76
C LYS A 5 0.86 -19.21 6.36
N LYS A 6 -0.20 -18.66 6.97
CA LYS A 6 -0.58 -17.26 6.77
C LYS A 6 0.63 -16.38 7.12
N PRO A 7 1.00 -15.36 6.31
CA PRO A 7 2.07 -14.44 6.69
C PRO A 7 1.72 -13.83 8.04
N THR A 8 2.72 -13.78 8.91
CA THR A 8 2.59 -13.49 10.34
C THR A 8 2.12 -12.07 10.65
N GLN A 9 2.09 -11.14 9.67
CA GLN A 9 1.44 -9.83 9.76
C GLN A 9 1.06 -9.34 8.34
N PRO A 10 -0.11 -8.69 8.16
CA PRO A 10 -0.49 -8.09 6.88
C PRO A 10 0.49 -6.97 6.48
N ILE A 11 0.70 -6.80 5.17
CA ILE A 11 1.43 -5.65 4.61
C ILE A 11 0.40 -4.82 3.83
N PHE A 12 0.16 -3.60 4.28
CA PHE A 12 -0.67 -2.62 3.60
C PHE A 12 0.15 -1.91 2.54
N ASN A 13 -0.51 -1.43 1.48
CA ASN A 13 0.17 -0.73 0.39
C ASN A 13 -0.65 0.45 -0.13
N ARG A 14 0.04 1.48 -0.64
CA ARG A 14 -0.55 2.65 -1.31
C ARG A 14 -0.55 2.54 -2.83
N VAL A 15 -0.24 1.38 -3.41
CA VAL A 15 0.01 1.23 -4.86
C VAL A 15 -1.16 1.74 -5.70
N ARG A 16 -2.40 1.45 -5.30
CA ARG A 16 -3.59 1.93 -6.02
C ARG A 16 -3.68 3.46 -6.03
N VAL A 17 -3.41 4.08 -4.88
CA VAL A 17 -3.46 5.54 -4.68
C VAL A 17 -2.33 6.19 -5.48
N LEU A 18 -1.08 5.74 -5.30
CA LEU A 18 0.10 6.24 -5.99
C LEU A 18 0.01 6.11 -7.52
N ARG A 19 -0.63 5.03 -8.00
CA ARG A 19 -0.92 4.83 -9.42
C ARG A 19 -1.95 5.84 -9.93
N ALA A 20 -3.03 6.06 -9.17
CA ALA A 20 -4.07 7.02 -9.54
C ALA A 20 -3.54 8.47 -9.53
N GLU A 21 -2.70 8.84 -8.55
CA GLU A 21 -2.03 10.15 -8.48
C GLU A 21 -1.17 10.47 -9.71
N ARG A 22 -0.70 9.44 -10.43
CA ARG A 22 0.14 9.57 -11.64
C ARG A 22 -0.63 9.28 -12.93
N ASP A 23 -1.96 9.20 -12.87
CA ASP A 23 -2.84 8.88 -14.01
C ASP A 23 -2.43 7.58 -14.75
N MET A 24 -1.85 6.63 -14.03
CA MET A 24 -1.36 5.37 -14.61
C MET A 24 -2.46 4.31 -14.63
N SER A 25 -2.61 3.58 -15.72
CA SER A 25 -3.37 2.34 -15.77
C SER A 25 -2.58 1.19 -15.12
N ARG A 26 -3.27 0.10 -14.72
CA ARG A 26 -2.59 -1.11 -14.24
C ARG A 26 -1.63 -1.70 -15.28
N ALA A 27 -1.98 -1.61 -16.56
CA ALA A 27 -1.13 -2.09 -17.65
C ALA A 27 0.16 -1.27 -17.77
N GLN A 28 0.08 0.06 -17.67
CA GLN A 28 1.27 0.92 -17.68
C GLN A 28 2.19 0.62 -16.51
N LEU A 29 1.65 0.54 -15.28
CA LEU A 29 2.46 0.20 -14.11
C LEU A 29 3.09 -1.20 -14.25
N ALA A 30 2.33 -2.18 -14.75
CA ALA A 30 2.82 -3.54 -14.96
C ALA A 30 3.99 -3.59 -15.95
N THR A 31 3.94 -2.81 -17.04
CA THR A 31 5.04 -2.66 -17.98
C THR A 31 6.28 -2.07 -17.29
N LEU A 32 6.12 -1.00 -16.51
CA LEU A 32 7.23 -0.34 -15.82
C LEU A 32 7.93 -1.24 -14.81
N ILE A 33 7.16 -2.05 -14.07
CA ILE A 33 7.70 -3.01 -13.10
C ILE A 33 7.83 -4.43 -13.65
N GLY A 34 7.80 -4.63 -14.97
CA GLY A 34 8.05 -5.93 -15.62
C GLY A 34 7.22 -7.10 -15.09
N VAL A 35 5.91 -6.92 -14.87
CA VAL A 35 4.97 -7.98 -14.44
C VAL A 35 3.71 -7.99 -15.31
N ASN A 36 2.80 -8.94 -15.08
CA ASN A 36 1.51 -8.92 -15.74
C ASN A 36 0.52 -7.93 -15.04
N PRO A 37 -0.48 -7.38 -15.75
CA PRO A 37 -1.44 -6.46 -15.14
C PRO A 37 -2.31 -7.04 -14.01
N GLN A 38 -2.47 -8.38 -13.97
CA GLN A 38 -3.20 -9.06 -12.89
C GLN A 38 -2.41 -9.05 -11.58
N THR A 39 -1.08 -9.12 -11.65
CA THR A 39 -0.15 -9.00 -10.51
C THR A 39 -0.34 -7.63 -9.84
N VAL A 40 -0.43 -6.56 -10.63
CA VAL A 40 -0.74 -5.22 -10.10
C VAL A 40 -2.10 -5.22 -9.41
N GLY A 41 -3.12 -5.83 -10.01
CA GLY A 41 -4.44 -5.94 -9.40
C GLY A 41 -4.45 -6.71 -8.08
N ALA A 42 -3.69 -7.80 -7.97
CA ALA A 42 -3.56 -8.59 -6.75
C ALA A 42 -2.77 -7.85 -5.66
N LEU A 43 -1.74 -7.10 -6.06
CA LEU A 43 -0.97 -6.24 -5.18
C LEU A 43 -1.85 -5.13 -4.59
N GLU A 44 -2.64 -4.44 -5.41
CA GLU A 44 -3.56 -3.38 -4.95
C GLU A 44 -4.62 -3.88 -3.97
N ARG A 45 -4.99 -5.16 -4.02
CA ARG A 45 -5.90 -5.78 -3.06
C ARG A 45 -5.22 -6.27 -1.79
N GLY A 46 -3.89 -6.37 -1.79
CA GLY A 46 -3.14 -6.96 -0.68
C GLY A 46 -3.31 -8.49 -0.57
N ASP A 47 -3.64 -9.17 -1.68
CA ASP A 47 -3.88 -10.62 -1.69
C ASP A 47 -2.63 -11.41 -1.21
N HIS A 48 -1.44 -10.85 -1.42
CA HIS A 48 -0.16 -11.40 -0.99
C HIS A 48 0.90 -10.31 -0.84
N SER A 49 1.94 -10.59 -0.06
CA SER A 49 3.12 -9.72 0.03
C SER A 49 3.96 -9.84 -1.25
N PRO A 50 4.42 -8.72 -1.84
CA PRO A 50 5.34 -8.75 -2.98
C PRO A 50 6.70 -9.32 -2.57
N SER A 51 7.50 -9.75 -3.57
CA SER A 51 8.93 -9.98 -3.35
C SER A 51 9.63 -8.66 -3.05
N LEU A 52 10.80 -8.74 -2.42
CA LEU A 52 11.63 -7.56 -2.12
C LEU A 52 12.00 -6.79 -3.41
N ASP A 53 12.37 -7.53 -4.46
CA ASP A 53 12.65 -6.97 -5.79
C ASP A 53 11.45 -6.19 -6.36
N LEU A 54 10.24 -6.74 -6.31
CA LEU A 54 9.05 -6.05 -6.82
C LEU A 54 8.74 -4.80 -5.98
N ALA A 55 8.94 -4.87 -4.66
CA ALA A 55 8.79 -3.72 -3.78
C ALA A 55 9.76 -2.59 -4.15
N PHE A 56 11.03 -2.89 -4.40
CA PHE A 56 12.02 -1.88 -4.82
C PHE A 56 11.69 -1.27 -6.19
N ARG A 57 11.29 -2.07 -7.18
CA ARG A 57 10.87 -1.54 -8.49
C ARG A 57 9.67 -0.59 -8.39
N LEU A 58 8.73 -0.86 -7.47
CA LEU A 58 7.63 0.06 -7.20
C LEU A 58 8.11 1.36 -6.56
N CYS A 59 9.05 1.28 -5.60
CA CYS A 59 9.67 2.45 -4.98
C CYS A 59 10.39 3.32 -6.02
N GLU A 60 11.11 2.71 -6.96
CA GLU A 60 11.78 3.39 -8.07
C GLU A 60 10.79 4.09 -9.01
N VAL A 61 9.72 3.38 -9.44
CA VAL A 61 8.69 3.94 -10.32
C VAL A 61 7.96 5.12 -9.66
N PHE A 62 7.67 5.01 -8.36
CA PHE A 62 7.01 6.09 -7.62
C PHE A 62 7.97 7.16 -7.12
N GLN A 63 9.28 6.93 -7.16
CA GLN A 63 10.30 7.80 -6.54
C GLN A 63 10.01 8.07 -5.07
N LEU A 64 9.66 7.01 -4.34
CA LEU A 64 9.28 7.07 -2.92
C LEU A 64 10.03 5.99 -2.14
N PRO A 65 10.32 6.22 -0.84
CA PRO A 65 10.90 5.20 0.01
C PRO A 65 9.88 4.09 0.31
N VAL A 66 10.36 2.94 0.81
CA VAL A 66 9.53 1.75 1.01
C VAL A 66 8.38 2.00 1.98
N GLU A 67 8.61 2.77 3.05
CA GLU A 67 7.60 3.12 4.07
C GLU A 67 6.47 4.02 3.53
N ALA A 68 6.71 4.76 2.45
CA ALA A 68 5.67 5.55 1.79
C ALA A 68 4.79 4.70 0.84
N VAL A 69 5.29 3.54 0.41
CA VAL A 69 4.59 2.62 -0.50
C VAL A 69 3.92 1.48 0.27
N PHE A 70 4.57 0.99 1.33
CA PHE A 70 4.17 -0.19 2.11
C PHE A 70 4.26 0.09 3.61
N SER A 71 3.36 -0.51 4.39
CA SER A 71 3.36 -0.38 5.85
C SER A 71 2.89 -1.68 6.53
N ARG A 72 3.29 -1.84 7.79
CA ARG A 72 2.74 -2.87 8.71
C ARG A 72 1.41 -2.44 9.33
N GLU A 73 1.08 -1.16 9.22
CA GLU A 73 -0.14 -0.54 9.73
C GLU A 73 -0.98 -0.01 8.57
N GLU A 74 -2.30 0.10 8.78
CA GLU A 74 -3.19 0.68 7.77
C GLU A 74 -2.82 2.13 7.49
N PHE A 75 -2.82 2.51 6.22
CA PHE A 75 -2.66 3.89 5.84
C PHE A 75 -3.96 4.66 6.13
N LEU A 76 -3.84 5.75 6.88
CA LEU A 76 -4.95 6.66 7.06
C LEU A 76 -5.34 7.30 5.71
N PRO A 77 -6.64 7.56 5.48
CA PRO A 77 -7.06 8.43 4.39
C PRO A 77 -6.44 9.81 4.56
N MET A 78 -6.03 10.43 3.45
CA MET A 78 -5.38 11.75 3.46
C MET A 78 -6.23 12.84 4.14
N SER A 79 -7.56 12.74 4.07
CA SER A 79 -8.46 13.65 4.79
C SER A 79 -8.32 13.57 6.30
N GLN A 80 -7.99 12.40 6.85
CA GLN A 80 -7.78 12.22 8.29
C GLN A 80 -6.39 12.69 8.72
N GLU A 81 -5.39 12.56 7.87
CA GLU A 81 -4.04 13.09 8.11
C GLU A 81 -4.04 14.63 8.09
N MET A 82 -4.73 15.23 7.12
CA MET A 82 -4.76 16.69 6.91
C MET A 82 -5.74 17.40 7.83
N TYR A 83 -6.84 16.75 8.21
CA TYR A 83 -7.85 17.27 9.12
C TYR A 83 -8.08 16.29 10.27
N PRO A 84 -7.09 16.13 11.18
CA PRO A 84 -7.28 15.28 12.34
C PRO A 84 -8.50 15.80 13.10
N ARG A 85 -9.51 14.94 13.29
CA ARG A 85 -10.62 15.29 14.17
C ARG A 85 -10.03 15.50 15.55
N THR A 86 -10.00 16.74 16.01
CA THR A 86 -9.92 17.05 17.43
C THR A 86 -11.20 16.51 18.06
N THR A 87 -11.21 15.22 18.41
CA THR A 87 -12.14 14.76 19.43
C THR A 87 -11.79 15.55 20.68
N PRO A 88 -12.69 16.34 21.28
CA PRO A 88 -12.45 16.85 22.60
C PRO A 88 -12.19 15.65 23.49
N THR A 89 -10.98 15.59 24.06
CA THR A 89 -10.60 14.61 25.06
C THR A 89 -11.69 14.61 26.12
N LYS A 90 -12.41 13.49 26.28
CA LYS A 90 -13.17 13.25 27.51
C LYS A 90 -12.14 12.95 28.60
N GLU A 91 -11.44 13.97 29.04
CA GLU A 91 -10.78 13.99 30.34
C GLU A 91 -11.55 14.96 31.22
N GLU A 92 -11.59 14.59 32.51
CA GLU A 92 -12.27 15.24 33.62
C GLU A 92 -13.72 14.78 33.85
N THR A 93 -13.85 13.73 34.65
CA THR A 93 -14.87 13.72 35.70
C THR A 93 -14.14 13.44 37.02
N PRO A 94 -14.37 14.27 38.07
CA PRO A 94 -13.57 14.30 39.30
C PRO A 94 -13.63 13.02 40.14
#